data_AF-A0A166SWD5-F1
#
_entry.id   AF-A0A166SWD5-F1
#
_cell.length_a   1.000
_cell.length_b   1.000
_cell.length_c   1.000
_cell.angle_alpha   90.00
_cell.angle_beta   90.00
_cell.angle_gamma   90.00
#
_symmetry.space_group_name_H-M   'P 1'
#
loop_
_entity.id
_entity.type
_entity.pdbx_description
1 polymer ?
#
loop_
_entity_poly.entity_id
_entity_poly.type
_entity_poly.pdbx_seq_one_letter_code
_entity_poly.pdbx_strand_id
1 'polypeptide(L)'
;MKEGGHCTIKNCDILLEHPDASYCIWEGDKEEEGLARVRDCQLVARDGADGLYHGNVDHQNVGHNPDVSVPNGVPTSAQQAAKGGGHVGNPPNLNGPKNDISFSGGGDGTFDYYFRATGSVEGKHGIGGEDDVDGDSGDGSTVGTGTDTYLYERDVAGMSLNLDGYLKVHLNRSDGTVTFSGTDDGNTYGYYLEVTGDIYPTDSSDDHDVEADPNGDSVNGLVGSGSDKWQYTGELSHIGLDAGTATVDVTRRHKLEIEDYDDGKTGDYDFTVSGSVKKGSKANSGDSASGHSASGAVTGGTDSYIYTGRITDFNHSGAIHTYIDDLEVITPSLGHNTVTFEGSGSSKSYSFKVVGGLGKSAVGDSSINSGDDVSGRTASGAVSSGDDSYDYRDGVLAVDNKWKGLTPEFSTN
;
A
#
# COMPACT_ATOMS: atom_id res chain seq x y z
N MET A 1 -35.19 7.89 30.85
CA MET A 1 -34.42 8.41 31.99
C MET A 1 -35.19 8.06 33.24
N LYS A 2 -34.56 7.42 34.23
CA LYS A 2 -35.18 7.12 35.51
C LYS A 2 -34.30 7.75 36.59
N GLU A 3 -34.90 8.40 37.59
CA GLU A 3 -34.23 8.92 38.80
C GLU A 3 -33.51 10.29 38.67
N GLY A 4 -34.26 11.38 38.44
CA GLY A 4 -33.81 12.76 38.71
C GLY A 4 -32.67 13.33 37.83
N GLY A 5 -32.26 12.62 36.78
CA GLY A 5 -31.21 13.09 35.86
C GLY A 5 -31.69 14.16 34.87
N HIS A 6 -30.81 15.10 34.53
CA HIS A 6 -31.02 15.99 33.38
C HIS A 6 -30.39 15.41 32.11
N CYS A 7 -31.16 15.31 31.04
CA CYS A 7 -30.64 14.92 29.72
C CYS A 7 -30.95 16.01 28.71
N THR A 8 -30.00 16.30 27.82
CA THR A 8 -30.22 17.20 26.68
C THR A 8 -29.80 16.49 25.40
N ILE A 9 -30.74 16.35 24.47
CA ILE A 9 -30.55 15.77 23.14
C ILE A 9 -30.62 16.92 22.14
N LYS A 10 -29.60 17.07 21.29
CA LYS A 10 -29.55 18.13 20.28
C LYS A 10 -29.06 17.65 18.93
N ASN A 11 -29.60 18.22 17.84
CA ASN A 11 -29.17 17.93 16.47
C ASN A 11 -29.20 16.44 16.13
N CYS A 12 -30.24 15.73 16.59
CA CYS A 12 -30.42 14.31 16.35
C CYS A 12 -31.69 14.04 15.56
N ASP A 13 -31.60 13.09 14.64
CA ASP A 13 -32.74 12.49 13.97
C ASP A 13 -33.01 11.14 14.62
N ILE A 14 -34.22 10.95 15.18
CA ILE A 14 -34.56 9.77 15.97
C ILE A 14 -35.81 9.10 15.41
N LEU A 15 -35.70 7.79 15.21
CA LEU A 15 -36.73 6.91 14.67
C LEU A 15 -37.13 5.87 15.72
N LEU A 16 -38.43 5.75 16.00
CA LEU A 16 -39.00 4.65 16.79
C LEU A 16 -39.80 3.74 15.86
N GLU A 17 -39.30 2.53 15.61
CA GLU A 17 -39.89 1.54 14.68
C GLU A 17 -40.22 0.20 15.37
N HIS A 18 -40.73 0.26 16.61
CA HIS A 18 -41.21 -0.94 17.31
C HIS A 18 -42.36 -0.60 18.27
N PRO A 19 -43.40 -1.44 18.41
CA PRO A 19 -44.50 -1.21 19.37
C PRO A 19 -44.04 -1.06 20.83
N ASP A 20 -42.93 -1.72 21.19
CA ASP A 20 -42.35 -1.62 22.54
C ASP A 20 -41.50 -0.35 22.76
N ALA A 21 -41.30 0.47 21.72
CA ALA A 21 -40.71 1.79 21.85
C ALA A 21 -41.77 2.77 22.39
N SER A 22 -42.24 2.50 23.61
CA SER A 22 -43.40 3.17 24.19
C SER A 22 -43.24 4.69 24.27
N TYR A 23 -42.00 5.18 24.47
CA TYR A 23 -41.65 6.62 24.44
C TYR A 23 -40.18 6.81 24.06
N CYS A 24 -39.87 7.74 23.15
CA CYS A 24 -38.48 8.04 22.76
C CYS A 24 -37.70 8.59 23.95
N ILE A 25 -38.34 9.51 24.66
CA ILE A 25 -37.77 10.23 25.79
C ILE A 25 -38.81 10.20 26.88
N TRP A 26 -38.49 9.44 27.92
CA TRP A 26 -39.31 9.29 29.10
C TRP A 26 -38.58 9.88 30.30
N GLU A 27 -39.20 10.89 30.91
CA GLU A 27 -38.92 11.33 32.27
C GLU A 27 -40.02 10.72 33.15
N GLY A 28 -39.62 9.82 34.06
CA GLY A 28 -40.56 8.98 34.82
C GLY A 28 -40.90 9.52 36.20
N ASP A 29 -40.28 10.62 36.62
CA ASP A 29 -40.49 11.20 37.93
C ASP A 29 -41.61 12.25 37.86
N LYS A 30 -42.50 12.25 38.84
CA LYS A 30 -43.56 13.27 38.94
C LYS A 30 -43.10 14.47 39.76
N GLU A 31 -41.91 14.40 40.36
CA GLU A 31 -41.29 15.46 41.13
C GLU A 31 -40.39 16.32 40.23
N GLU A 32 -40.45 17.64 40.36
CA GLU A 32 -39.89 18.65 39.43
C GLU A 32 -38.36 18.61 39.23
N GLU A 33 -37.65 17.65 39.81
CA GLU A 33 -36.19 17.58 39.79
C GLU A 33 -35.64 16.99 38.48
N GLY A 34 -36.41 16.17 37.75
CA GLY A 34 -36.04 15.62 36.46
C GLY A 34 -36.46 16.51 35.28
N LEU A 35 -35.54 16.75 34.32
CA LEU A 35 -35.87 17.44 33.06
C LEU A 35 -35.12 16.83 31.87
N ALA A 36 -35.88 16.36 30.88
CA ALA A 36 -35.34 16.03 29.57
C ALA A 36 -35.54 17.21 28.60
N ARG A 37 -34.49 17.59 27.88
CA ARG A 37 -34.51 18.65 26.87
C ARG A 37 -34.23 18.08 25.49
N VAL A 38 -35.03 18.47 24.51
CA VAL A 38 -34.88 18.06 23.11
C VAL A 38 -34.82 19.31 22.26
N ARG A 39 -33.68 19.58 21.60
CA ARG A 39 -33.51 20.83 20.86
C ARG A 39 -32.98 20.59 19.46
N ASP A 40 -33.61 21.22 18.47
CA ASP A 40 -33.11 21.20 17.10
C ASP A 40 -32.98 19.75 16.56
N CYS A 41 -33.96 18.90 16.87
CA CYS A 41 -33.99 17.48 16.50
C CYS A 41 -35.12 17.20 15.50
N GLN A 42 -35.12 16.02 14.87
CA GLN A 42 -36.28 15.45 14.18
C GLN A 42 -36.67 14.13 14.84
N LEU A 43 -37.94 13.94 15.16
CA LEU A 43 -38.42 12.71 15.79
C LEU A 43 -39.62 12.14 15.04
N VAL A 44 -39.59 10.85 14.74
CA VAL A 44 -40.75 10.14 14.20
C VAL A 44 -40.94 8.80 14.89
N ALA A 45 -42.20 8.45 15.11
CA ALA A 45 -42.61 7.17 15.63
C ALA A 45 -43.54 6.48 14.63
N ARG A 46 -43.32 5.18 14.42
CA ARG A 46 -44.03 4.34 13.46
C ARG A 46 -44.29 2.97 14.10
N ASP A 47 -45.07 2.13 13.42
CA ASP A 47 -45.33 0.74 13.80
C ASP A 47 -45.80 0.54 15.24
N GLY A 48 -46.75 1.38 15.69
CA GLY A 48 -47.40 1.25 17.00
C GLY A 48 -46.64 1.91 18.16
N ALA A 49 -45.54 2.60 17.89
CA ALA A 49 -44.93 3.53 18.85
C ALA A 49 -45.77 4.82 18.93
N ASP A 50 -46.77 4.86 19.81
CA ASP A 50 -47.73 5.97 19.87
C ASP A 50 -47.20 7.21 20.63
N GLY A 51 -46.03 7.12 21.28
CA GLY A 51 -45.46 8.16 22.14
C GLY A 51 -44.11 8.69 21.69
N LEU A 52 -44.03 9.99 21.38
CA LEU A 52 -42.73 10.67 21.16
C LEU A 52 -42.08 11.07 22.50
N TYR A 53 -42.86 11.63 23.42
CA TYR A 53 -42.40 12.12 24.72
C TYR A 53 -43.34 11.67 25.84
N HIS A 54 -42.80 11.47 27.04
CA HIS A 54 -43.58 11.25 28.25
C HIS A 54 -42.92 11.88 29.48
N GLY A 55 -43.72 12.47 30.37
CA GLY A 55 -43.25 13.16 31.57
C GLY A 55 -42.83 14.61 31.33
N ASN A 56 -41.90 15.10 32.15
CA ASN A 56 -41.41 16.49 32.09
C ASN A 56 -40.35 16.68 30.98
N VAL A 57 -40.80 16.91 29.75
CA VAL A 57 -39.94 17.09 28.57
C VAL A 57 -40.10 18.49 27.97
N ASP A 58 -39.02 19.25 27.96
CA ASP A 58 -38.90 20.54 27.27
C ASP A 58 -38.39 20.33 25.85
N HIS A 59 -39.12 20.79 24.84
CA HIS A 59 -38.75 20.63 23.43
C HIS A 59 -38.74 21.97 22.71
N GLN A 60 -37.70 22.19 21.90
CA GLN A 60 -37.49 23.42 21.13
C GLN A 60 -37.05 23.06 19.71
N ASN A 61 -37.72 23.59 18.69
CA ASN A 61 -37.38 23.33 17.27
C ASN A 61 -37.31 21.85 16.90
N VAL A 62 -38.27 21.06 17.37
CA VAL A 62 -38.30 19.63 17.06
C VAL A 62 -39.29 19.33 15.94
N GLY A 63 -38.80 18.79 14.82
CA GLY A 63 -39.64 18.42 13.68
C GLY A 63 -40.07 16.94 13.70
N HIS A 64 -40.88 16.56 12.72
CA HIS A 64 -41.58 15.26 12.65
C HIS A 64 -41.27 14.43 11.39
N ASN A 65 -40.23 14.81 10.63
CA ASN A 65 -39.86 14.14 9.40
C ASN A 65 -38.34 13.99 9.28
N PRO A 66 -37.70 13.21 10.18
CA PRO A 66 -36.29 12.89 10.04
C PRO A 66 -36.05 12.17 8.72
N ASP A 67 -34.96 12.50 8.04
CA ASP A 67 -34.47 11.65 6.97
C ASP A 67 -33.76 10.46 7.62
N VAL A 68 -34.48 9.35 7.70
CA VAL A 68 -33.99 8.09 8.27
C VAL A 68 -33.44 7.16 7.19
N SER A 69 -33.27 7.66 5.96
CA SER A 69 -32.61 6.87 4.94
C SER A 69 -31.17 6.60 5.35
N VAL A 70 -30.72 5.37 5.12
CA VAL A 70 -29.32 5.02 5.30
C VAL A 70 -28.51 5.89 4.33
N PRO A 71 -27.51 6.66 4.80
CA PRO A 71 -26.75 7.53 3.91
C PRO A 71 -26.17 6.74 2.75
N ASN A 72 -26.15 7.36 1.57
CA ASN A 72 -25.60 6.72 0.38
C ASN A 72 -24.18 6.20 0.63
N GLY A 73 -23.97 4.90 0.40
CA GLY A 73 -22.68 4.23 0.59
C GLY A 73 -22.49 3.59 1.96
N VAL A 74 -23.43 3.73 2.89
CA VAL A 74 -23.36 3.01 4.17
C VAL A 74 -23.90 1.58 3.97
N PRO A 75 -23.13 0.53 4.31
CA PRO A 75 -23.57 -0.85 4.16
C PRO A 75 -24.84 -1.15 4.97
N THR A 76 -25.85 -1.79 4.36
CA THR A 76 -27.10 -2.16 5.05
C THR A 76 -27.14 -3.62 5.48
N SER A 77 -26.02 -4.35 5.36
CA SER A 77 -25.88 -5.72 5.85
C SER A 77 -24.44 -6.01 6.27
N ALA A 78 -24.25 -6.98 7.17
CA ALA A 78 -22.92 -7.45 7.58
C ALA A 78 -22.09 -7.96 6.38
N GLN A 79 -22.74 -8.56 5.38
CA GLN A 79 -22.07 -9.05 4.19
C GLN A 79 -21.61 -7.92 3.25
N GLN A 80 -22.38 -6.83 3.11
CA GLN A 80 -21.92 -5.63 2.40
C GLN A 80 -20.79 -4.91 3.15
N ALA A 81 -20.84 -4.89 4.49
CA ALA A 81 -19.78 -4.31 5.29
C ALA A 81 -18.46 -5.10 5.16
N ALA A 82 -18.54 -6.43 5.21
CA ALA A 82 -17.39 -7.32 5.05
C ALA A 82 -16.82 -7.34 3.63
N LYS A 83 -17.67 -7.15 2.61
CA LYS A 83 -17.25 -7.04 1.20
C LYS A 83 -16.65 -5.69 0.82
N GLY A 84 -16.55 -4.73 1.76
CA GLY A 84 -16.06 -3.39 1.45
C GLY A 84 -16.88 -2.72 0.36
N GLY A 85 -18.22 -2.81 0.44
CA GLY A 85 -19.15 -2.32 -0.57
C GLY A 85 -18.78 -0.90 -1.03
N GLY A 86 -18.22 -0.83 -2.24
CA GLY A 86 -17.72 0.39 -2.85
C GLY A 86 -18.78 1.47 -2.86
N HIS A 87 -18.47 2.58 -2.17
CA HIS A 87 -19.04 3.85 -2.56
C HIS A 87 -18.72 4.05 -4.04
N VAL A 88 -19.74 4.15 -4.89
CA VAL A 88 -19.61 4.61 -6.29
C VAL A 88 -19.51 6.14 -6.29
N GLY A 89 -18.69 6.70 -5.41
CA GLY A 89 -17.77 7.72 -5.93
C GLY A 89 -16.74 6.86 -6.61
N ASN A 90 -16.65 6.90 -7.96
CA ASN A 90 -15.60 6.19 -8.68
C ASN A 90 -14.36 6.25 -7.80
N PRO A 91 -13.85 5.11 -7.25
CA PRO A 91 -12.53 5.15 -6.64
C PRO A 91 -11.67 5.87 -7.67
N PRO A 92 -10.79 6.81 -7.26
CA PRO A 92 -9.88 7.45 -8.21
C PRO A 92 -9.40 6.33 -9.11
N ASN A 93 -9.61 6.53 -10.41
CA ASN A 93 -9.44 5.48 -11.38
C ASN A 93 -7.97 5.10 -11.37
N LEU A 94 -7.58 4.24 -10.44
CA LEU A 94 -6.26 3.69 -10.23
C LEU A 94 -6.06 2.61 -11.29
N ASN A 95 -6.36 2.99 -12.54
CA ASN A 95 -5.95 2.37 -13.80
C ASN A 95 -4.43 2.55 -13.93
N GLY A 96 -3.69 2.24 -12.88
CA GLY A 96 -2.29 1.90 -12.99
C GLY A 96 -2.16 0.70 -13.93
N PRO A 97 -1.00 0.52 -14.56
CA PRO A 97 -0.76 -0.68 -15.35
C PRO A 97 -0.93 -1.92 -14.46
N LYS A 98 -1.54 -2.97 -15.01
CA LYS A 98 -1.53 -4.28 -14.37
C LYS A 98 -0.09 -4.83 -14.35
N ASN A 99 0.29 -5.40 -13.23
CA ASN A 99 1.56 -6.07 -12.98
C ASN A 99 1.48 -7.54 -13.35
N ASP A 100 2.60 -8.19 -13.58
CA ASP A 100 2.64 -9.65 -13.77
C ASP A 100 3.21 -10.32 -12.52
N ILE A 101 2.63 -11.46 -12.14
CA ILE A 101 3.27 -12.42 -11.23
C ILE A 101 3.25 -13.80 -11.89
N SER A 102 4.39 -14.47 -11.92
CA SER A 102 4.53 -15.79 -12.53
C SER A 102 5.03 -16.80 -11.51
N PHE A 103 4.42 -17.98 -11.49
CA PHE A 103 4.81 -19.12 -10.69
C PHE A 103 5.33 -20.18 -11.66
N SER A 104 6.60 -20.54 -11.56
CA SER A 104 7.20 -21.57 -12.40
C SER A 104 7.65 -22.73 -11.54
N GLY A 105 7.16 -23.93 -11.85
CA GLY A 105 7.67 -25.15 -11.27
C GLY A 105 9.01 -25.53 -11.90
N GLY A 106 9.81 -26.31 -11.16
CA GLY A 106 10.93 -27.02 -11.75
C GLY A 106 11.25 -28.25 -10.95
N GLY A 107 11.56 -29.32 -11.69
CA GLY A 107 11.72 -30.66 -11.13
C GLY A 107 10.53 -31.55 -11.46
N ASP A 108 10.48 -32.70 -10.81
CA ASP A 108 9.38 -33.66 -10.85
C ASP A 108 8.31 -33.38 -9.78
N GLY A 109 8.55 -32.35 -8.97
CA GLY A 109 7.68 -31.90 -7.90
C GLY A 109 6.47 -31.10 -8.33
N THR A 110 5.57 -30.94 -7.36
CA THR A 110 4.39 -30.09 -7.36
C THR A 110 4.71 -28.80 -6.62
N PHE A 111 4.39 -27.66 -7.24
CA PHE A 111 4.56 -26.34 -6.67
C PHE A 111 3.20 -25.66 -6.54
N ASP A 112 2.62 -25.77 -5.34
CA ASP A 112 1.34 -25.15 -5.01
C ASP A 112 1.57 -23.70 -4.56
N TYR A 113 0.69 -22.81 -4.99
CA TYR A 113 0.77 -21.41 -4.61
C TYR A 113 -0.61 -20.81 -4.34
N TYR A 114 -0.61 -19.80 -3.48
CA TYR A 114 -1.71 -18.89 -3.23
C TYR A 114 -1.14 -17.50 -3.03
N PHE A 115 -1.74 -16.48 -3.65
CA PHE A 115 -1.35 -15.10 -3.42
C PHE A 115 -2.57 -14.17 -3.37
N ARG A 116 -2.37 -13.01 -2.72
CA ARG A 116 -3.33 -11.91 -2.70
C ARG A 116 -2.66 -10.63 -3.16
N ALA A 117 -3.42 -9.79 -3.85
CA ALA A 117 -3.07 -8.42 -4.19
C ALA A 117 -3.92 -7.41 -3.38
N THR A 118 -3.51 -6.14 -3.37
CA THR A 118 -4.31 -5.04 -2.82
C THR A 118 -5.29 -4.44 -3.83
N GLY A 119 -5.32 -5.01 -5.04
CA GLY A 119 -6.27 -4.71 -6.12
C GLY A 119 -6.75 -6.02 -6.79
N SER A 120 -7.39 -5.91 -7.96
CA SER A 120 -7.92 -7.10 -8.64
C SER A 120 -6.83 -8.02 -9.18
N VAL A 121 -7.12 -9.31 -9.26
CA VAL A 121 -6.32 -10.35 -9.90
C VAL A 121 -7.07 -10.92 -11.11
N GLU A 122 -6.33 -11.22 -12.18
CA GLU A 122 -6.84 -11.86 -13.39
C GLU A 122 -5.86 -12.92 -13.89
N GLY A 123 -6.37 -14.01 -14.45
CA GLY A 123 -5.53 -15.01 -15.11
C GLY A 123 -4.97 -14.51 -16.45
N LYS A 124 -3.70 -14.81 -16.75
CA LYS A 124 -3.02 -14.37 -18.00
C LYS A 124 -2.55 -15.53 -18.88
N HIS A 125 -1.78 -16.44 -18.31
CA HIS A 125 -1.15 -17.56 -19.03
C HIS A 125 -1.03 -18.77 -18.10
N GLY A 126 -1.02 -19.99 -18.64
CA GLY A 126 -0.97 -21.22 -17.84
C GLY A 126 -2.29 -21.60 -17.18
N ILE A 127 -3.12 -20.61 -16.85
CA ILE A 127 -4.33 -20.76 -16.02
C ILE A 127 -5.34 -21.77 -16.60
N GLY A 128 -5.55 -22.87 -15.87
CA GLY A 128 -6.60 -23.85 -16.09
C GLY A 128 -6.43 -25.13 -15.26
N GLY A 129 -7.50 -25.90 -15.09
CA GLY A 129 -7.45 -27.10 -14.24
C GLY A 129 -7.77 -26.77 -12.79
N GLU A 130 -6.76 -26.83 -11.91
CA GLU A 130 -6.91 -26.54 -10.48
C GLU A 130 -6.74 -25.06 -10.13
N ASP A 131 -6.34 -24.22 -11.09
CA ASP A 131 -6.13 -22.80 -10.86
C ASP A 131 -7.45 -22.03 -10.70
N ASP A 132 -7.48 -21.12 -9.73
CA ASP A 132 -8.62 -20.25 -9.46
C ASP A 132 -8.21 -18.77 -9.38
N VAL A 133 -9.17 -17.90 -9.67
CA VAL A 133 -9.06 -16.45 -9.53
C VAL A 133 -10.33 -15.94 -8.85
N ASP A 134 -10.20 -15.47 -7.61
CA ASP A 134 -11.29 -14.87 -6.84
C ASP A 134 -10.94 -13.45 -6.39
N GLY A 135 -11.48 -12.46 -7.11
CA GLY A 135 -11.40 -11.04 -6.75
C GLY A 135 -9.97 -10.51 -6.70
N ASP A 136 -9.40 -10.46 -5.50
CA ASP A 136 -8.05 -9.96 -5.19
C ASP A 136 -7.02 -11.09 -4.99
N SER A 137 -7.37 -12.33 -5.33
CA SER A 137 -6.54 -13.50 -5.07
C SER A 137 -6.46 -14.46 -6.27
N GLY A 138 -5.38 -15.24 -6.29
CA GLY A 138 -5.20 -16.34 -7.23
C GLY A 138 -4.45 -17.48 -6.56
N ASP A 139 -4.81 -18.70 -6.94
CA ASP A 139 -4.16 -19.93 -6.50
C ASP A 139 -4.13 -20.96 -7.62
N GLY A 140 -3.27 -21.95 -7.45
CA GLY A 140 -3.05 -22.98 -8.44
C GLY A 140 -1.87 -23.85 -8.08
N SER A 141 -1.47 -24.69 -9.04
CA SER A 141 -0.38 -25.63 -8.86
C SER A 141 0.33 -25.91 -10.18
N THR A 142 1.66 -25.78 -10.19
CA THR A 142 2.47 -26.19 -11.33
C THR A 142 3.14 -27.54 -11.07
N VAL A 143 3.24 -28.37 -12.11
CA VAL A 143 3.99 -29.63 -12.10
C VAL A 143 5.03 -29.60 -13.21
N GLY A 144 6.22 -30.13 -12.96
CA GLY A 144 7.24 -30.16 -14.00
C GLY A 144 7.82 -28.77 -14.23
N THR A 145 7.87 -28.37 -15.50
CA THR A 145 8.28 -27.02 -15.95
C THR A 145 7.07 -26.14 -16.29
N GLY A 146 5.92 -26.39 -15.66
CA GLY A 146 4.71 -25.58 -15.85
C GLY A 146 4.92 -24.16 -15.33
N THR A 147 4.27 -23.19 -15.98
CA THR A 147 4.29 -21.79 -15.55
C THR A 147 2.89 -21.21 -15.62
N ASP A 148 2.45 -20.65 -14.51
CA ASP A 148 1.21 -19.90 -14.39
C ASP A 148 1.52 -18.42 -14.21
N THR A 149 0.79 -17.57 -14.93
CA THR A 149 0.96 -16.12 -14.85
C THR A 149 -0.37 -15.45 -14.60
N TYR A 150 -0.36 -14.53 -13.66
CA TYR A 150 -1.49 -13.69 -13.31
C TYR A 150 -1.16 -12.23 -13.59
N LEU A 151 -2.19 -11.45 -13.89
CA LEU A 151 -2.17 -10.01 -13.81
C LEU A 151 -2.71 -9.58 -12.45
N TYR A 152 -2.09 -8.60 -11.82
CA TYR A 152 -2.60 -8.01 -10.59
C TYR A 152 -2.48 -6.49 -10.59
N GLU A 153 -3.35 -5.82 -9.82
CA GLU A 153 -3.29 -4.39 -9.60
C GLU A 153 -2.60 -4.06 -8.27
N ARG A 154 -1.91 -2.92 -8.21
CA ARG A 154 -1.27 -2.36 -7.01
C ARG A 154 -0.15 -3.25 -6.45
N ASP A 155 -0.27 -3.77 -5.23
CA ASP A 155 0.79 -4.48 -4.50
C ASP A 155 0.39 -5.93 -4.21
N VAL A 156 1.38 -6.83 -4.07
CA VAL A 156 1.18 -8.14 -3.43
C VAL A 156 0.97 -7.94 -1.94
N ALA A 157 -0.15 -8.41 -1.41
CA ALA A 157 -0.53 -8.31 0.00
C ALA A 157 -0.03 -9.50 0.83
N GLY A 158 0.08 -10.68 0.22
CA GLY A 158 0.51 -11.89 0.89
C GLY A 158 0.67 -13.06 -0.07
N MET A 159 1.43 -14.06 0.34
CA MET A 159 1.70 -15.25 -0.46
C MET A 159 1.90 -16.47 0.44
N SER A 160 1.47 -17.63 -0.04
CA SER A 160 1.79 -18.93 0.52
C SER A 160 2.26 -19.82 -0.61
N LEU A 161 3.45 -20.40 -0.44
CA LEU A 161 4.07 -21.30 -1.40
C LEU A 161 4.35 -22.64 -0.74
N ASN A 162 4.17 -23.73 -1.47
CA ASN A 162 4.45 -25.07 -1.00
C ASN A 162 5.09 -25.88 -2.13
N LEU A 163 6.38 -26.18 -1.98
CA LEU A 163 7.11 -27.06 -2.89
C LEU A 163 7.12 -28.47 -2.28
N ASP A 164 6.30 -29.35 -2.85
CA ASP A 164 6.21 -30.79 -2.52
C ASP A 164 6.01 -31.12 -1.03
N GLY A 165 5.53 -30.17 -0.23
CA GLY A 165 5.37 -30.32 1.21
C GLY A 165 6.64 -30.13 2.03
N TYR A 166 7.83 -30.11 1.40
CA TYR A 166 9.10 -30.05 2.10
C TYR A 166 9.65 -28.64 2.31
N LEU A 167 9.30 -27.69 1.44
CA LEU A 167 9.66 -26.29 1.59
C LEU A 167 8.42 -25.41 1.46
N LYS A 168 8.16 -24.61 2.50
CA LYS A 168 7.03 -23.69 2.57
C LYS A 168 7.51 -22.27 2.70
N VAL A 169 6.85 -21.36 1.99
CA VAL A 169 7.10 -19.93 2.11
C VAL A 169 5.83 -19.22 2.51
N HIS A 170 5.93 -18.33 3.49
CA HIS A 170 4.86 -17.43 3.86
C HIS A 170 5.34 -15.98 3.76
N LEU A 171 4.72 -15.21 2.86
CA LEU A 171 4.93 -13.76 2.77
C LEU A 171 3.75 -13.05 3.40
N ASN A 172 4.04 -12.17 4.36
CA ASN A 172 3.08 -11.24 4.93
C ASN A 172 3.53 -9.79 4.69
N ARG A 173 2.86 -9.08 3.78
CA ARG A 173 3.23 -7.71 3.43
C ARG A 173 2.92 -6.70 4.53
N SER A 174 1.88 -6.92 5.35
CA SER A 174 1.52 -6.00 6.45
C SER A 174 2.66 -5.85 7.45
N ASP A 175 3.37 -6.95 7.66
CA ASP A 175 4.48 -7.04 8.60
C ASP A 175 5.84 -6.87 7.89
N GLY A 176 5.84 -6.81 6.55
CA GLY A 176 7.04 -6.78 5.73
C GLY A 176 7.91 -8.00 5.99
N THR A 177 7.33 -9.20 6.08
CA THR A 177 8.08 -10.42 6.40
C THR A 177 7.92 -11.51 5.36
N VAL A 178 8.97 -12.31 5.20
CA VAL A 178 8.95 -13.59 4.49
C VAL A 178 9.52 -14.66 5.42
N THR A 179 8.89 -15.82 5.49
CA THR A 179 9.36 -16.97 6.26
C THR A 179 9.50 -18.18 5.36
N PHE A 180 10.69 -18.78 5.35
CA PHE A 180 10.98 -20.05 4.71
C PHE A 180 10.98 -21.13 5.79
N SER A 181 10.32 -22.26 5.56
CA SER A 181 10.23 -23.35 6.52
C SER A 181 10.43 -24.67 5.81
N GLY A 182 11.42 -25.44 6.24
CA GLY A 182 11.64 -26.77 5.70
C GLY A 182 11.00 -27.86 6.57
N THR A 183 11.34 -29.11 6.30
CA THR A 183 10.78 -30.28 7.00
C THR A 183 11.84 -31.11 7.71
N ASP A 184 11.42 -31.88 8.72
CA ASP A 184 12.28 -32.82 9.46
C ASP A 184 12.47 -34.14 8.72
N ASP A 185 13.06 -34.07 7.53
CA ASP A 185 13.36 -35.23 6.68
C ASP A 185 14.88 -35.48 6.52
N GLY A 186 15.70 -34.63 7.13
CA GLY A 186 17.16 -34.71 7.12
C GLY A 186 17.83 -34.04 5.91
N ASN A 187 17.07 -33.36 5.05
CA ASN A 187 17.59 -32.57 3.94
C ASN A 187 17.63 -31.07 4.27
N THR A 188 18.35 -30.30 3.46
CA THR A 188 18.32 -28.84 3.45
C THR A 188 17.92 -28.34 2.08
N TYR A 189 17.17 -27.24 2.05
CA TYR A 189 16.60 -26.67 0.84
C TYR A 189 17.07 -25.23 0.64
N GLY A 190 17.59 -24.94 -0.54
CA GLY A 190 18.02 -23.59 -0.90
C GLY A 190 16.84 -22.65 -1.13
N TYR A 191 17.00 -21.39 -0.77
CA TYR A 191 16.12 -20.32 -1.20
C TYR A 191 16.91 -19.09 -1.61
N TYR A 192 16.29 -18.29 -2.48
CA TYR A 192 16.74 -16.98 -2.88
C TYR A 192 15.56 -16.01 -2.79
N LEU A 193 15.78 -14.82 -2.26
CA LEU A 193 14.79 -13.75 -2.16
C LEU A 193 15.43 -12.45 -2.64
N GLU A 194 14.72 -11.73 -3.49
CA GLU A 194 15.10 -10.40 -3.97
C GLU A 194 13.93 -9.43 -3.76
N VAL A 195 14.25 -8.22 -3.30
CA VAL A 195 13.31 -7.12 -3.08
C VAL A 195 13.87 -5.81 -3.63
N THR A 196 13.04 -4.77 -3.74
CA THR A 196 13.51 -3.45 -4.20
C THR A 196 14.11 -2.58 -3.10
N GLY A 197 13.86 -2.93 -1.83
CA GLY A 197 14.38 -2.26 -0.64
C GLY A 197 15.48 -3.07 0.03
N ASP A 198 15.49 -3.06 1.36
CA ASP A 198 16.47 -3.78 2.19
C ASP A 198 15.86 -5.05 2.77
N ILE A 199 16.71 -6.02 3.11
CA ILE A 199 16.39 -7.29 3.74
C ILE A 199 17.23 -7.41 5.03
N TYR A 200 16.57 -7.82 6.11
CA TYR A 200 17.16 -7.99 7.42
C TYR A 200 16.77 -9.34 8.03
N PRO A 201 17.71 -10.08 8.64
CA PRO A 201 17.35 -11.27 9.40
C PRO A 201 16.51 -10.86 10.60
N THR A 202 15.50 -11.68 10.94
CA THR A 202 14.84 -11.58 12.24
C THR A 202 15.50 -12.55 13.22
N ASP A 203 15.31 -12.35 14.54
CA ASP A 203 15.93 -13.12 15.64
C ASP A 203 15.70 -14.66 15.60
N SER A 204 15.05 -15.19 14.58
CA SER A 204 14.78 -16.62 14.37
C SER A 204 15.58 -17.28 13.24
N SER A 205 16.52 -16.59 12.57
CA SER A 205 17.44 -17.27 11.64
C SER A 205 18.42 -18.11 12.46
N ASP A 206 18.45 -19.42 12.25
CA ASP A 206 19.57 -20.19 12.76
C ASP A 206 20.85 -19.74 12.03
N ASP A 207 21.95 -19.75 12.75
CA ASP A 207 23.23 -19.10 12.47
C ASP A 207 24.05 -19.80 11.35
N HIS A 208 23.39 -20.61 10.53
CA HIS A 208 24.01 -21.52 9.58
C HIS A 208 23.53 -21.22 8.17
N ASP A 209 24.22 -20.35 7.43
CA ASP A 209 24.19 -20.31 5.95
C ASP A 209 23.34 -19.19 5.32
N VAL A 210 23.58 -17.93 5.70
CA VAL A 210 22.99 -16.78 5.00
C VAL A 210 24.05 -15.79 4.54
N GLU A 211 24.04 -15.49 3.24
CA GLU A 211 24.71 -14.32 2.66
C GLU A 211 23.64 -13.34 2.16
N ALA A 212 23.47 -12.22 2.88
CA ALA A 212 22.81 -11.05 2.33
C ALA A 212 23.75 -10.35 1.34
N ASP A 213 23.21 -9.90 0.21
CA ASP A 213 23.97 -9.10 -0.75
C ASP A 213 24.51 -7.82 -0.07
N PRO A 214 25.71 -7.33 -0.43
CA PRO A 214 26.25 -6.07 0.10
C PRO A 214 25.33 -4.86 -0.06
N ASN A 215 24.43 -4.86 -1.04
CA ASN A 215 23.43 -3.83 -1.27
C ASN A 215 22.18 -4.00 -0.40
N GLY A 216 22.07 -5.13 0.32
CA GLY A 216 20.99 -5.43 1.25
C GLY A 216 19.67 -5.82 0.59
N ASP A 217 19.59 -5.94 -0.74
CA ASP A 217 18.33 -6.13 -1.48
C ASP A 217 18.04 -7.58 -1.88
N SER A 218 18.97 -8.50 -1.60
CA SER A 218 18.75 -9.92 -1.82
C SER A 218 19.42 -10.79 -0.77
N VAL A 219 18.91 -12.01 -0.61
CA VAL A 219 19.41 -12.99 0.34
C VAL A 219 19.35 -14.40 -0.25
N ASN A 220 20.40 -15.17 -0.02
CA ASN A 220 20.44 -16.60 -0.29
C ASN A 220 20.59 -17.36 1.04
N GLY A 221 19.86 -18.45 1.20
CA GLY A 221 20.00 -19.29 2.39
C GLY A 221 19.60 -20.74 2.20
N LEU A 222 19.77 -21.53 3.26
CA LEU A 222 19.41 -22.94 3.33
C LEU A 222 18.49 -23.15 4.52
N VAL A 223 17.42 -23.94 4.37
CA VAL A 223 16.54 -24.32 5.48
C VAL A 223 16.40 -25.83 5.58
N GLY A 224 16.67 -26.38 6.77
CA GLY A 224 16.43 -27.79 7.12
C GLY A 224 15.07 -27.97 7.81
N SER A 225 15.04 -28.58 8.99
CA SER A 225 13.80 -28.78 9.77
C SER A 225 13.29 -27.52 10.50
N GLY A 226 14.02 -26.42 10.40
CA GLY A 226 13.74 -25.13 11.01
C GLY A 226 13.01 -24.14 10.09
N SER A 227 13.17 -22.86 10.40
CA SER A 227 12.61 -21.78 9.60
C SER A 227 13.50 -20.54 9.63
N ASP A 228 13.69 -19.92 8.48
CA ASP A 228 14.31 -18.62 8.37
C ASP A 228 13.26 -17.55 8.15
N LYS A 229 13.39 -16.43 8.86
CA LYS A 229 12.48 -15.31 8.73
C LYS A 229 13.22 -14.01 8.49
N TRP A 230 12.78 -13.33 7.45
CA TRP A 230 13.33 -12.09 6.94
C TRP A 230 12.31 -10.96 7.09
N GLN A 231 12.78 -9.80 7.51
CA GLN A 231 12.08 -8.54 7.31
C GLN A 231 12.58 -7.88 6.06
N TYR A 232 11.70 -7.19 5.32
CA TYR A 232 12.07 -6.46 4.13
C TYR A 232 11.29 -5.16 3.97
N THR A 233 11.89 -4.23 3.23
CA THR A 233 11.26 -2.98 2.80
C THR A 233 11.05 -2.99 1.28
N GLY A 234 10.27 -2.05 0.76
CA GLY A 234 9.99 -1.99 -0.68
C GLY A 234 9.08 -3.09 -1.21
N GLU A 235 9.45 -3.71 -2.31
CA GLU A 235 8.60 -4.61 -3.08
C GLU A 235 9.28 -5.94 -3.32
N LEU A 236 8.51 -7.02 -3.37
CA LEU A 236 9.02 -8.31 -3.80
C LEU A 236 9.30 -8.29 -5.30
N SER A 237 10.47 -8.75 -5.74
CA SER A 237 10.80 -8.97 -7.16
C SER A 237 10.88 -10.46 -7.50
N HIS A 238 11.56 -11.26 -6.67
CA HIS A 238 11.83 -12.65 -7.01
C HIS A 238 11.92 -13.56 -5.76
N ILE A 239 11.41 -14.78 -5.89
CA ILE A 239 11.66 -15.88 -4.95
C ILE A 239 12.12 -17.10 -5.74
N GLY A 240 13.30 -17.63 -5.41
CA GLY A 240 13.77 -18.92 -5.89
C GLY A 240 13.72 -19.97 -4.78
N LEU A 241 13.27 -21.18 -5.10
CA LEU A 241 13.15 -22.30 -4.17
C LEU A 241 13.92 -23.51 -4.69
N ASP A 242 14.50 -24.28 -3.76
CA ASP A 242 15.33 -25.45 -4.01
C ASP A 242 16.38 -25.19 -5.11
N ALA A 243 17.24 -24.21 -4.85
CA ALA A 243 18.28 -23.75 -5.79
C ALA A 243 17.72 -23.28 -7.16
N GLY A 244 16.51 -22.72 -7.17
CA GLY A 244 15.88 -22.12 -8.35
C GLY A 244 15.16 -23.13 -9.23
N THR A 245 14.84 -24.32 -8.71
CA THR A 245 13.97 -25.26 -9.41
C THR A 245 12.56 -24.67 -9.52
N ALA A 246 11.97 -24.19 -8.43
CA ALA A 246 10.74 -23.40 -8.48
C ALA A 246 11.02 -21.91 -8.31
N THR A 247 10.33 -21.06 -9.08
CA THR A 247 10.49 -19.59 -9.00
C THR A 247 9.16 -18.87 -8.93
N VAL A 248 9.18 -17.72 -8.26
CA VAL A 248 8.13 -16.70 -8.34
C VAL A 248 8.76 -15.42 -8.85
N ASP A 249 8.30 -14.96 -10.01
CA ASP A 249 8.76 -13.73 -10.64
C ASP A 249 7.68 -12.67 -10.58
N VAL A 250 7.95 -11.55 -9.90
CA VAL A 250 7.05 -10.41 -9.76
C VAL A 250 7.56 -9.25 -10.61
N THR A 251 6.86 -8.97 -11.71
CA THR A 251 7.19 -7.85 -12.58
C THR A 251 6.19 -6.71 -12.36
N ARG A 252 6.63 -5.71 -11.60
CA ARG A 252 5.86 -4.49 -11.44
C ARG A 252 6.01 -3.55 -12.63
N ARG A 253 4.90 -2.95 -13.02
CA ARG A 253 4.82 -1.84 -13.96
C ARG A 253 4.41 -0.59 -13.21
N HIS A 254 5.01 0.51 -13.58
CA HIS A 254 4.68 1.83 -13.07
C HIS A 254 4.21 2.72 -14.21
N LYS A 255 3.29 3.64 -13.90
CA LYS A 255 2.92 4.73 -14.78
C LYS A 255 3.64 5.99 -14.35
N LEU A 256 4.52 6.52 -15.20
CA LEU A 256 5.06 7.86 -15.05
C LEU A 256 4.20 8.84 -15.83
N GLU A 257 3.68 9.89 -15.17
CA GLU A 257 3.07 11.04 -15.85
C GLU A 257 3.92 12.29 -15.62
N ILE A 258 4.08 13.09 -16.67
CA ILE A 258 4.87 14.32 -16.67
C ILE A 258 3.95 15.43 -17.15
N GLU A 259 3.74 16.44 -16.33
CA GLU A 259 2.77 17.51 -16.54
C GLU A 259 3.45 18.88 -16.52
N ASP A 260 3.03 19.77 -17.41
CA ASP A 260 3.53 21.15 -17.45
C ASP A 260 3.02 21.98 -16.26
N TYR A 261 3.81 22.97 -15.81
CA TYR A 261 3.39 23.92 -14.76
C TYR A 261 2.42 25.00 -15.27
N ASP A 262 1.99 24.93 -16.54
CA ASP A 262 1.18 25.94 -17.24
C ASP A 262 1.80 27.35 -17.17
N ASP A 263 3.13 27.46 -17.09
CA ASP A 263 3.85 28.75 -17.02
C ASP A 263 4.06 29.39 -18.41
N GLY A 264 3.54 28.73 -19.46
CA GLY A 264 3.64 29.12 -20.85
C GLY A 264 4.98 28.83 -21.51
N LYS A 265 5.88 28.09 -20.85
CA LYS A 265 7.14 27.59 -21.42
C LYS A 265 7.07 26.09 -21.64
N THR A 266 7.84 25.61 -22.60
CA THR A 266 8.02 24.18 -22.84
C THR A 266 8.96 23.58 -21.78
N GLY A 267 8.57 22.44 -21.22
CA GLY A 267 9.44 21.58 -20.43
C GLY A 267 9.84 20.35 -21.24
N ASP A 268 11.10 20.28 -21.66
CA ASP A 268 11.67 19.09 -22.30
C ASP A 268 12.10 18.08 -21.22
N TYR A 269 12.05 16.79 -21.52
CA TYR A 269 12.55 15.77 -20.60
C TYR A 269 13.11 14.55 -21.34
N ASP A 270 14.01 13.86 -20.66
CA ASP A 270 14.49 12.54 -21.01
C ASP A 270 14.75 11.72 -19.74
N PHE A 271 14.53 10.42 -19.82
CA PHE A 271 14.79 9.53 -18.70
C PHE A 271 15.18 8.13 -19.15
N THR A 272 15.87 7.44 -18.24
CA THR A 272 16.23 6.03 -18.41
C THR A 272 15.66 5.19 -17.28
N VAL A 273 15.38 3.92 -17.57
CA VAL A 273 14.91 2.93 -16.59
C VAL A 273 15.79 1.68 -16.62
N SER A 274 15.87 0.95 -15.51
CA SER A 274 16.59 -0.33 -15.47
C SER A 274 15.87 -1.45 -16.22
N GLY A 275 14.54 -1.34 -16.39
CA GLY A 275 13.72 -2.27 -17.15
C GLY A 275 13.30 -1.72 -18.52
N SER A 276 12.07 -2.00 -18.93
CA SER A 276 11.55 -1.54 -20.21
C SER A 276 10.67 -0.30 -20.05
N VAL A 277 10.63 0.57 -21.06
CA VAL A 277 9.70 1.70 -21.12
C VAL A 277 8.95 1.73 -22.45
N LYS A 278 7.66 2.06 -22.37
CA LYS A 278 6.80 2.31 -23.53
C LYS A 278 5.92 3.54 -23.30
N LYS A 279 5.45 4.13 -24.39
CA LYS A 279 4.46 5.21 -24.35
C LYS A 279 3.18 4.74 -23.64
N GLY A 280 2.67 5.59 -22.76
CA GLY A 280 1.34 5.48 -22.16
C GLY A 280 0.27 6.14 -23.01
N SER A 281 -0.94 6.26 -22.44
CA SER A 281 -2.13 6.73 -23.18
C SER A 281 -2.14 8.24 -23.48
N LYS A 282 -1.41 9.04 -22.71
CA LYS A 282 -1.31 10.49 -22.87
C LYS A 282 -0.11 10.93 -23.72
N ALA A 283 0.84 10.03 -24.00
CA ALA A 283 1.96 10.34 -24.87
C ALA A 283 1.49 10.60 -26.31
N ASN A 284 2.06 11.63 -26.93
CA ASN A 284 1.71 12.12 -28.25
C ASN A 284 2.77 11.70 -29.31
N SER A 285 2.64 12.21 -30.54
CA SER A 285 3.55 11.85 -31.64
C SER A 285 4.95 12.46 -31.52
N GLY A 286 5.14 13.50 -30.71
CA GLY A 286 6.43 14.13 -30.42
C GLY A 286 7.30 13.33 -29.47
N ASP A 287 6.70 12.43 -28.69
CA ASP A 287 7.42 11.65 -27.69
C ASP A 287 8.19 10.47 -28.32
N SER A 288 9.14 9.92 -27.57
CA SER A 288 9.87 8.71 -27.90
C SER A 288 9.93 7.76 -26.69
N ALA A 289 9.83 6.46 -26.94
CA ALA A 289 10.10 5.42 -25.95
C ALA A 289 10.66 4.19 -26.68
N SER A 290 11.87 3.77 -26.33
CA SER A 290 12.54 2.64 -26.96
C SER A 290 13.50 1.95 -25.99
N GLY A 291 13.29 0.66 -25.77
CA GLY A 291 14.10 -0.13 -24.85
C GLY A 291 14.00 0.39 -23.42
N HIS A 292 15.05 1.05 -22.96
CA HIS A 292 15.25 1.53 -21.58
C HIS A 292 15.18 3.05 -21.48
N SER A 293 14.85 3.76 -22.56
CA SER A 293 14.91 5.23 -22.60
C SER A 293 13.66 5.83 -23.22
N ALA A 294 13.25 6.97 -22.71
CA ALA A 294 12.16 7.76 -23.23
C ALA A 294 12.48 9.26 -23.15
N SER A 295 11.87 10.03 -24.03
CA SER A 295 12.01 11.48 -24.07
C SER A 295 10.77 12.11 -24.67
N GLY A 296 10.57 13.40 -24.40
CA GLY A 296 9.41 14.15 -24.86
C GLY A 296 9.49 15.61 -24.42
N ALA A 297 8.38 16.31 -24.61
CA ALA A 297 8.24 17.69 -24.17
C ALA A 297 6.77 18.04 -23.92
N VAL A 298 6.49 18.70 -22.80
CA VAL A 298 5.17 19.21 -22.45
C VAL A 298 5.10 20.72 -22.67
N THR A 299 3.97 21.22 -23.19
CA THR A 299 3.68 22.65 -23.35
C THR A 299 2.17 22.84 -23.20
N GLY A 300 1.73 22.92 -21.95
CA GLY A 300 0.38 22.58 -21.53
C GLY A 300 0.09 21.08 -21.67
N GLY A 301 -0.58 20.51 -20.67
CA GLY A 301 -1.01 19.11 -20.67
C GLY A 301 -0.01 18.14 -20.05
N THR A 302 -0.18 16.85 -20.35
CA THR A 302 0.48 15.75 -19.66
C THR A 302 0.90 14.67 -20.66
N ASP A 303 2.12 14.17 -20.55
CA ASP A 303 2.55 12.94 -21.21
C ASP A 303 2.57 11.79 -20.20
N SER A 304 2.49 10.54 -20.68
CA SER A 304 2.51 9.37 -19.81
C SER A 304 3.33 8.24 -20.41
N TYR A 305 3.99 7.46 -19.56
CA TYR A 305 4.81 6.30 -19.91
C TYR A 305 4.51 5.15 -18.96
N ILE A 306 4.64 3.92 -19.47
CA ILE A 306 4.59 2.71 -18.65
C ILE A 306 5.99 2.11 -18.63
N TYR A 307 6.53 1.88 -17.45
CA TYR A 307 7.87 1.32 -17.30
C TYR A 307 7.92 0.13 -16.32
N THR A 308 8.96 -0.69 -16.42
CA THR A 308 9.34 -1.71 -15.43
C THR A 308 10.72 -1.40 -14.85
N GLY A 309 11.04 -1.99 -13.70
CA GLY A 309 12.27 -1.65 -12.99
C GLY A 309 12.18 -0.26 -12.36
N ARG A 310 13.31 0.44 -12.24
CA ARG A 310 13.40 1.76 -11.62
C ARG A 310 13.86 2.84 -12.59
N ILE A 311 13.50 4.10 -12.35
CA ILE A 311 14.11 5.25 -13.06
C ILE A 311 15.57 5.40 -12.60
N THR A 312 16.51 5.38 -13.55
CA THR A 312 17.96 5.43 -13.30
C THR A 312 18.60 6.77 -13.66
N ASP A 313 17.93 7.57 -14.49
CA ASP A 313 18.32 8.93 -14.82
C ASP A 313 17.07 9.71 -15.23
N PHE A 314 16.98 10.99 -14.87
CA PHE A 314 15.87 11.85 -15.22
C PHE A 314 16.36 13.29 -15.40
N ASN A 315 16.39 13.76 -16.64
CA ASN A 315 16.77 15.11 -17.00
C ASN A 315 15.55 15.87 -17.49
N HIS A 316 15.44 17.13 -17.11
CA HIS A 316 14.39 17.99 -17.64
C HIS A 316 14.82 19.46 -17.75
N SER A 317 14.10 20.18 -18.59
CA SER A 317 14.11 21.64 -18.68
C SER A 317 12.76 22.18 -18.21
N GLY A 318 12.70 23.47 -17.84
CA GLY A 318 11.45 24.10 -17.42
C GLY A 318 10.90 23.58 -16.08
N ALA A 319 9.69 24.04 -15.75
CA ALA A 319 8.97 23.62 -14.57
C ALA A 319 7.97 22.53 -14.95
N ILE A 320 8.11 21.35 -14.35
CA ILE A 320 7.22 20.20 -14.57
C ILE A 320 6.82 19.55 -13.25
N HIS A 321 5.61 19.01 -13.20
CA HIS A 321 5.17 18.07 -12.18
C HIS A 321 5.36 16.64 -12.67
N THR A 322 5.67 15.74 -11.75
CA THR A 322 5.84 14.33 -12.06
C THR A 322 5.00 13.48 -11.11
N TYR A 323 4.43 12.40 -11.65
CA TYR A 323 3.58 11.48 -10.91
C TYR A 323 3.99 10.06 -11.24
N ILE A 324 4.09 9.20 -10.22
CA ILE A 324 4.23 7.75 -10.40
C ILE A 324 3.03 7.06 -9.80
N ASP A 325 2.36 6.25 -10.59
CA ASP A 325 1.12 5.54 -10.22
C ASP A 325 0.06 6.49 -9.64
N ASP A 326 -0.11 7.64 -10.29
CA ASP A 326 -1.03 8.72 -9.90
C ASP A 326 -0.67 9.44 -8.59
N LEU A 327 0.53 9.20 -8.04
CA LEU A 327 1.05 9.88 -6.86
C LEU A 327 2.12 10.89 -7.27
N GLU A 328 1.95 12.16 -6.86
CA GLU A 328 2.94 13.20 -7.13
C GLU A 328 4.25 12.88 -6.43
N VAL A 329 5.36 12.99 -7.16
CA VAL A 329 6.72 12.82 -6.64
C VAL A 329 7.47 14.15 -6.75
N ILE A 330 8.48 14.29 -5.91
CA ILE A 330 9.41 15.41 -5.98
C ILE A 330 10.25 15.22 -7.22
N THR A 331 10.02 16.03 -8.27
CA THR A 331 10.73 15.88 -9.55
C THR A 331 12.26 15.78 -9.39
N PRO A 332 12.93 16.60 -8.54
CA PRO A 332 14.36 16.45 -8.27
C PRO A 332 14.81 15.15 -7.58
N SER A 333 13.91 14.26 -7.19
CA SER A 333 14.23 12.93 -6.65
C SER A 333 14.27 11.85 -7.74
N LEU A 334 13.81 12.14 -8.96
CA LEU A 334 13.85 11.18 -10.05
C LEU A 334 15.26 11.08 -10.62
N GLY A 335 15.68 9.86 -10.99
CA GLY A 335 17.05 9.59 -11.46
C GLY A 335 18.10 9.49 -10.35
N HIS A 336 17.70 9.72 -9.11
CA HIS A 336 18.54 9.59 -7.92
C HIS A 336 18.11 8.38 -7.09
N ASN A 337 18.99 7.96 -6.20
CA ASN A 337 18.73 6.82 -5.32
C ASN A 337 19.07 7.09 -3.86
N THR A 338 19.51 8.31 -3.51
CA THR A 338 19.84 8.69 -2.13
C THR A 338 19.19 10.01 -1.77
N VAL A 339 18.63 10.07 -0.57
CA VAL A 339 18.14 11.32 0.04
C VAL A 339 18.89 11.56 1.34
N THR A 340 19.47 12.74 1.49
CA THR A 340 20.30 13.12 2.65
C THR A 340 19.71 14.33 3.37
N PHE A 341 19.63 14.24 4.70
CA PHE A 341 19.20 15.32 5.58
C PHE A 341 20.38 15.81 6.42
N GLU A 342 20.85 17.03 6.15
CA GLU A 342 21.93 17.66 6.92
C GLU A 342 21.41 18.34 8.19
N GLY A 343 22.01 18.00 9.33
CA GLY A 343 21.80 18.64 10.61
C GLY A 343 22.83 19.72 10.90
N SER A 344 22.36 20.95 11.11
CA SER A 344 23.19 22.07 11.57
C SER A 344 22.57 22.79 12.77
N GLY A 345 22.64 22.17 13.94
CA GLY A 345 22.32 22.80 15.23
C GLY A 345 21.21 22.10 16.00
N SER A 346 20.06 22.77 16.18
CA SER A 346 18.93 22.18 16.91
C SER A 346 18.35 20.99 16.15
N SER A 347 18.01 19.91 16.85
CA SER A 347 17.37 18.74 16.26
C SER A 347 16.13 19.11 15.45
N LYS A 348 16.10 18.65 14.20
CA LYS A 348 14.97 18.78 13.26
C LYS A 348 14.53 17.38 12.87
N SER A 349 13.23 17.10 13.05
CA SER A 349 12.67 15.81 12.63
C SER A 349 12.27 15.85 11.16
N TYR A 350 12.42 14.72 10.49
CA TYR A 350 11.87 14.49 9.16
C TYR A 350 10.97 13.25 9.15
N SER A 351 10.07 13.22 8.17
CA SER A 351 9.41 11.99 7.72
C SER A 351 9.09 12.14 6.24
N PHE A 352 9.29 11.08 5.48
CA PHE A 352 9.01 11.03 4.06
C PHE A 352 8.62 9.62 3.63
N LYS A 353 7.98 9.53 2.46
CA LYS A 353 7.55 8.27 1.85
C LYS A 353 8.05 8.20 0.42
N VAL A 354 8.32 6.98 -0.05
CA VAL A 354 8.80 6.73 -1.42
C VAL A 354 7.82 5.82 -2.17
N VAL A 355 7.96 5.80 -3.49
CA VAL A 355 7.13 4.95 -4.35
C VAL A 355 7.55 3.48 -4.24
N GLY A 356 8.85 3.21 -4.38
CA GLY A 356 9.41 1.86 -4.43
C GLY A 356 10.07 1.42 -3.10
N GLY A 357 11.29 0.87 -3.20
CA GLY A 357 12.11 0.47 -2.06
C GLY A 357 12.68 1.63 -1.25
N LEU A 358 12.87 1.40 0.05
CA LEU A 358 13.47 2.36 0.98
C LEU A 358 14.41 1.64 1.94
N GLY A 359 15.63 2.12 2.05
CA GLY A 359 16.67 1.52 2.86
C GLY A 359 17.51 2.54 3.61
N LYS A 360 18.26 2.07 4.58
CA LYS A 360 19.21 2.89 5.34
C LYS A 360 20.53 2.98 4.59
N SER A 361 21.05 4.19 4.37
CA SER A 361 22.29 4.41 3.62
C SER A 361 23.45 4.92 4.48
N ALA A 362 24.60 4.26 4.40
CA ALA A 362 25.82 4.70 5.09
C ALA A 362 26.66 5.70 4.27
N VAL A 363 26.14 6.23 3.17
CA VAL A 363 26.89 7.14 2.30
C VAL A 363 27.30 8.42 3.02
N GLY A 364 28.52 8.90 2.76
CA GLY A 364 29.04 10.15 3.30
C GLY A 364 29.29 10.15 4.81
N ASP A 365 29.56 8.98 5.42
CA ASP A 365 29.65 8.82 6.88
C ASP A 365 28.35 9.19 7.63
N SER A 366 27.20 9.02 6.96
CA SER A 366 25.88 9.33 7.54
C SER A 366 25.63 8.58 8.84
N SER A 367 25.10 9.31 9.82
CA SER A 367 24.92 8.90 11.21
C SER A 367 23.56 8.29 11.50
N ILE A 368 23.06 7.43 10.60
CA ILE A 368 21.81 6.71 10.87
C ILE A 368 21.95 5.97 12.19
N ASN A 369 21.08 6.31 13.12
CA ASN A 369 21.15 5.84 14.49
C ASN A 369 19.83 5.16 14.88
N SER A 370 19.69 4.84 16.17
CA SER A 370 18.49 4.17 16.68
C SER A 370 17.25 5.07 16.76
N GLY A 371 17.41 6.38 16.55
CA GLY A 371 16.31 7.33 16.43
C GLY A 371 15.69 7.37 15.03
N ASP A 372 16.32 6.72 14.06
CA ASP A 372 15.90 6.67 12.67
C ASP A 372 15.21 5.34 12.37
N ASP A 373 14.00 5.43 11.82
CA ASP A 373 13.13 4.29 11.56
C ASP A 373 12.78 4.20 10.08
N VAL A 374 12.77 2.98 9.57
CA VAL A 374 12.28 2.64 8.23
C VAL A 374 11.22 1.57 8.38
N SER A 375 10.00 1.90 7.98
CA SER A 375 8.87 0.99 8.01
C SER A 375 8.20 0.94 6.64
N GLY A 376 8.40 -0.18 5.94
CA GLY A 376 7.87 -0.41 4.60
C GLY A 376 8.45 0.53 3.54
N ARG A 377 7.76 1.64 3.25
CA ARG A 377 8.21 2.68 2.30
C ARG A 377 8.30 4.07 2.95
N THR A 378 8.24 4.11 4.27
CA THR A 378 8.25 5.35 5.05
C THR A 378 9.50 5.39 5.91
N ALA A 379 10.19 6.52 5.91
CA ALA A 379 11.24 6.82 6.87
C ALA A 379 10.80 7.95 7.79
N SER A 380 11.31 7.91 9.02
CA SER A 380 11.21 9.01 9.97
C SER A 380 12.41 9.04 10.88
N GLY A 381 12.81 10.23 11.29
CA GLY A 381 14.00 10.41 12.10
C GLY A 381 14.18 11.86 12.53
N ALA A 382 15.34 12.15 13.10
CA ALA A 382 15.70 13.51 13.44
C ALA A 382 17.21 13.74 13.44
N VAL A 383 17.63 14.79 12.75
CA VAL A 383 19.04 15.14 12.63
C VAL A 383 19.31 16.47 13.37
N SER A 384 20.37 16.51 14.18
CA SER A 384 20.85 17.74 14.86
C SER A 384 22.23 18.16 14.39
N SER A 385 23.09 17.20 14.09
CA SER A 385 24.46 17.38 13.60
C SER A 385 24.84 16.17 12.76
N GLY A 386 25.62 16.38 11.70
CA GLY A 386 25.92 15.31 10.75
C GLY A 386 24.74 15.08 9.79
N ASP A 387 24.75 13.94 9.12
CA ASP A 387 23.84 13.64 8.01
C ASP A 387 23.10 12.34 8.27
N ASP A 388 21.81 12.30 7.95
CA ASP A 388 21.08 11.03 7.83
C ASP A 388 20.76 10.79 6.35
N SER A 389 21.15 9.64 5.82
CA SER A 389 20.94 9.29 4.41
C SER A 389 20.10 8.03 4.25
N TYR A 390 19.30 7.98 3.20
CA TYR A 390 18.45 6.83 2.89
C TYR A 390 18.53 6.51 1.42
N ASP A 391 18.64 5.23 1.11
CA ASP A 391 18.57 4.75 -0.26
C ASP A 391 17.10 4.57 -0.62
N TYR A 392 16.67 5.01 -1.79
CA TYR A 392 15.30 4.83 -2.26
C TYR A 392 15.21 4.40 -3.72
N ARG A 393 13.99 4.04 -4.15
CA ARG A 393 13.63 3.71 -5.53
C ARG A 393 12.37 4.45 -5.96
N ASP A 394 12.32 4.83 -7.23
CA ASP A 394 11.16 5.42 -7.91
C ASP A 394 10.66 6.75 -7.32
N GLY A 395 11.55 7.53 -6.72
CA GLY A 395 11.25 8.89 -6.25
C GLY A 395 10.62 8.97 -4.86
N VAL A 396 10.69 10.19 -4.32
CA VAL A 396 10.09 10.58 -3.03
C VAL A 396 8.75 11.24 -3.28
N LEU A 397 7.70 10.79 -2.61
CA LEU A 397 6.35 11.36 -2.75
C LEU A 397 6.35 12.83 -2.32
N ALA A 398 5.70 13.71 -3.08
CA ALA A 398 5.55 15.12 -2.71
C ALA A 398 4.54 15.29 -1.57
N VAL A 399 3.49 14.47 -1.59
CA VAL A 399 2.51 14.37 -0.50
C VAL A 399 3.10 13.56 0.66
N ASP A 400 2.73 13.93 1.89
CA ASP A 400 3.15 13.28 3.15
C ASP A 400 4.52 13.63 3.72
N ASN A 401 5.31 14.47 3.03
CA ASN A 401 6.62 14.90 3.54
C ASN A 401 6.53 15.97 4.64
N LYS A 402 7.25 15.75 5.73
CA LYS A 402 7.33 16.67 6.88
C LYS A 402 8.78 16.92 7.27
N TRP A 403 9.43 17.90 6.63
CA TRP A 403 10.86 18.13 6.81
C TRP A 403 11.24 19.22 7.84
N LYS A 404 10.28 19.83 8.54
CA LYS A 404 10.47 20.84 9.62
C LYS A 404 11.67 21.81 9.44
N GLY A 405 11.81 22.40 8.24
CA GLY A 405 12.88 23.36 7.94
C GLY A 405 14.23 22.73 7.59
N LEU A 406 14.23 21.46 7.19
CA LEU A 406 15.29 20.80 6.43
C LEU A 406 15.02 20.95 4.93
N THR A 407 16.10 21.01 4.16
CA THR A 407 16.09 20.91 2.70
C THR A 407 16.93 19.67 2.37
N PRO A 408 16.32 18.55 1.97
CA PRO A 408 17.08 17.37 1.63
C PRO A 408 17.86 17.55 0.34
N GLU A 409 18.97 16.84 0.25
CA GLU A 409 19.74 16.66 -0.96
C GLU A 409 19.39 15.33 -1.60
N PHE A 410 19.24 15.30 -2.93
CA PHE A 410 19.04 14.08 -3.71
C PHE A 410 20.29 13.81 -4.53
N SER A 411 20.80 12.59 -4.49
CA SER A 411 22.04 12.22 -5.15
C SER A 411 22.03 10.76 -5.63
N THR A 412 23.07 10.41 -6.39
CA THR A 412 23.28 9.04 -6.91
C THR A 412 24.53 8.45 -6.26
N ASN A 413 24.40 7.29 -5.63
CA ASN A 413 25.53 6.55 -5.02
C ASN A 413 26.39 5.80 -6.04
#